data_AF-A0A7C4XIE7-F1
#
_entry.id   AF-A0A7C4XIE7-F1
#
_cell.length_a   1.000
_cell.length_b   1.000
_cell.length_c   1.000
_cell.angle_alpha   90.00
_cell.angle_beta   90.00
_cell.angle_gamma   90.00
#
_symmetry.space_group_name_H-M   'P 1'
#
loop_
_entity.id
_entity.type
_entity.pdbx_description
1 polymer ?
#
loop_
_entity_poly.entity_id
_entity_poly.type
_entity_poly.pdbx_seq_one_letter_code
_entity_poly.pdbx_strand_id
1 'polypeptide(L)'
;MIVKSVREAGTAIRKEMVKRQALTAEVNLKYAESLRRVIEEDYRSLSKPFEDVFKGGMERVLKGEDLRKVVAETLFTLLVTGIGAQLARPLPIVIDHVNNVNSFLNSVINKIVEELRNEGIYLHPIEPVSLPTSPDVASLANGLREALNRMDMAIGILKGLIDASKEDC
;
A
#
# COMPACT_ATOMS: atom_id res chain seq x y z
N MET A 1 47.22 0.06 5.58
CA MET A 1 46.75 -1.36 5.60
C MET A 1 45.41 -1.49 6.32
N ILE A 2 45.31 -1.04 7.58
CA ILE A 2 44.09 -1.14 8.41
C ILE A 2 42.85 -0.50 7.76
N VAL A 3 42.98 0.70 7.19
CA VAL A 3 41.85 1.42 6.56
C VAL A 3 41.24 0.66 5.37
N LYS A 4 42.07 -0.05 4.60
CA LYS A 4 41.61 -0.85 3.45
C LYS A 4 40.85 -2.09 3.93
N SER A 5 41.38 -2.80 4.93
CA SER A 5 40.73 -3.96 5.53
C SER A 5 39.40 -3.62 6.22
N VAL A 6 39.32 -2.47 6.90
CA VAL A 6 38.07 -1.97 7.51
C VAL A 6 37.03 -1.66 6.44
N ARG A 7 37.43 -1.04 5.32
CA ARG A 7 36.53 -0.73 4.21
C ARG A 7 36.05 -1.97 3.47
N GLU A 8 36.91 -2.97 3.30
CA GLU A 8 36.57 -4.27 2.71
C GLU A 8 35.61 -5.04 3.62
N ALA A 9 35.88 -5.09 4.93
CA ALA A 9 35.00 -5.70 5.91
C ALA A 9 33.62 -5.04 5.94
N GLY A 10 33.54 -3.70 5.97
CA GLY A 10 32.26 -2.97 5.94
C GLY A 10 31.48 -3.20 4.64
N THR A 11 32.16 -3.42 3.52
CA THR A 11 31.49 -3.75 2.25
C THR A 11 30.97 -5.17 2.23
N ALA A 12 31.73 -6.14 2.77
CA ALA A 12 31.29 -7.52 2.91
C ALA A 12 30.09 -7.64 3.86
N ILE A 13 30.09 -6.92 4.99
CA ILE A 13 28.98 -6.90 5.95
C ILE A 13 27.70 -6.38 5.29
N ARG A 14 27.77 -5.29 4.53
CA ARG A 14 26.61 -4.76 3.79
C ARG A 14 26.06 -5.76 2.78
N LYS A 15 26.92 -6.45 2.03
CA LYS A 15 26.50 -7.48 1.07
C LYS A 15 25.79 -8.64 1.76
N GLU A 16 26.34 -9.12 2.86
CA GLU A 16 25.73 -10.20 3.63
C GLU A 16 24.40 -9.78 4.27
N MET A 17 24.30 -8.52 4.74
CA MET A 17 23.04 -7.96 5.21
C MET A 17 21.98 -7.97 4.10
N VAL A 18 22.30 -7.50 2.89
CA VAL A 18 21.36 -7.51 1.76
C VAL A 18 20.91 -8.93 1.43
N LYS A 19 21.82 -9.92 1.43
CA LYS A 19 21.47 -11.33 1.22
C LYS A 19 20.55 -11.88 2.30
N ARG A 20 20.81 -11.56 3.58
CA ARG A 20 19.93 -11.95 4.69
C ARG A 20 18.54 -11.34 4.55
N GLN A 21 18.46 -10.05 4.22
CA GLN A 21 17.17 -9.40 3.99
C GLN A 21 16.46 -9.91 2.75
N ALA A 22 17.19 -10.31 1.70
CA ALA A 22 16.63 -10.94 0.52
C ALA A 22 15.93 -12.26 0.85
N LEU A 23 16.52 -13.11 1.71
CA LEU A 23 15.86 -14.33 2.19
C LEU A 23 14.56 -14.02 2.93
N THR A 24 14.58 -13.04 3.83
CA THR A 24 13.35 -12.56 4.49
C THR A 24 12.34 -12.04 3.47
N ALA A 25 12.80 -11.34 2.45
CA ALA A 25 11.96 -10.79 1.39
C ALA A 25 11.31 -11.89 0.55
N GLU A 26 12.03 -12.94 0.16
CA GLU A 26 11.49 -14.07 -0.61
C GLU A 26 10.34 -14.76 0.12
N VAL A 27 10.50 -14.99 1.43
CA VAL A 27 9.47 -15.61 2.26
C VAL A 27 8.23 -14.73 2.36
N ASN A 28 8.41 -13.42 2.50
CA ASN A 28 7.31 -12.47 2.72
C ASN A 28 6.67 -11.95 1.42
N LEU A 29 7.31 -12.11 0.26
CA LEU A 29 6.82 -11.56 -1.00
C LEU A 29 5.44 -12.13 -1.38
N LYS A 30 5.25 -13.45 -1.26
CA LYS A 30 3.96 -14.09 -1.55
C LYS A 30 2.84 -13.58 -0.63
N TYR A 31 3.16 -13.36 0.64
CA TYR A 31 2.22 -12.81 1.60
C TYR A 31 1.87 -11.36 1.27
N ALA A 32 2.86 -10.54 0.92
CA ALA A 32 2.65 -9.16 0.49
C ALA A 32 1.76 -9.08 -0.77
N GLU A 33 2.01 -9.92 -1.77
CA GLU A 33 1.19 -9.99 -2.98
C GLU A 33 -0.25 -10.46 -2.68
N SER A 34 -0.42 -11.37 -1.72
CA SER A 34 -1.74 -11.81 -1.26
C SER A 34 -2.49 -10.67 -0.56
N LEU A 35 -1.85 -9.94 0.37
CA LEU A 35 -2.44 -8.79 1.04
C LEU A 35 -2.83 -7.71 0.04
N ARG A 36 -1.96 -7.39 -0.92
CA ARG A 36 -2.26 -6.44 -2.00
C ARG A 36 -3.52 -6.85 -2.77
N ARG A 37 -3.69 -8.13 -3.12
CA ARG A 37 -4.90 -8.62 -3.83
C ARG A 37 -6.17 -8.46 -3.01
N VAL A 38 -6.12 -8.77 -1.71
CA VAL A 38 -7.28 -8.59 -0.82
C VAL A 38 -7.70 -7.12 -0.76
N ILE A 39 -6.74 -6.21 -0.59
CA ILE A 39 -7.01 -4.77 -0.62
C ILE A 39 -7.50 -4.32 -2.00
N GLU A 40 -7.01 -4.90 -3.08
CA GLU A 40 -7.47 -4.59 -4.45
C GLU A 40 -8.93 -4.98 -4.66
N GLU A 41 -9.36 -6.13 -4.11
CA GLU A 41 -10.77 -6.53 -4.11
C GLU A 41 -11.65 -5.57 -3.30
N ASP A 42 -11.19 -5.17 -2.11
CA ASP A 42 -11.90 -4.19 -1.28
C ASP A 42 -11.99 -2.83 -1.98
N TYR A 43 -10.89 -2.38 -2.59
CA TYR A 43 -10.86 -1.13 -3.34
C TYR A 43 -11.82 -1.17 -4.54
N ARG A 44 -11.83 -2.28 -5.30
CA ARG A 44 -12.74 -2.44 -6.45
C ARG A 44 -14.21 -2.49 -6.05
N SER A 45 -14.52 -3.05 -4.89
CA SER A 45 -15.91 -3.17 -4.40
C SER A 45 -16.41 -1.90 -3.74
N LEU A 46 -15.56 -1.20 -2.98
CA LEU A 46 -15.98 -0.04 -2.17
C LEU A 46 -15.56 1.31 -2.72
N SER A 47 -14.40 1.42 -3.37
CA SER A 47 -13.82 2.73 -3.73
C SER A 47 -14.00 3.08 -5.19
N LYS A 48 -13.74 2.11 -6.08
CA LYS A 48 -13.80 2.31 -7.53
C LYS A 48 -15.18 2.77 -8.04
N PRO A 49 -16.32 2.23 -7.56
CA PRO A 49 -17.63 2.71 -7.98
C PRO A 49 -17.87 4.17 -7.64
N PHE A 50 -17.34 4.63 -6.49
CA PHE A 50 -17.43 6.04 -6.09
C PHE A 50 -16.59 6.91 -7.02
N GLU A 51 -15.34 6.53 -7.27
CA GLU A 51 -14.47 7.27 -8.20
C GLU A 51 -15.06 7.37 -9.61
N ASP A 52 -15.62 6.28 -10.13
CA ASP A 52 -16.22 6.25 -11.47
C ASP A 52 -17.47 7.14 -11.55
N VAL A 53 -18.30 7.17 -10.51
CA VAL A 53 -19.47 8.06 -10.41
C VAL A 53 -19.05 9.53 -10.33
N PHE A 54 -18.01 9.85 -9.55
CA PHE A 54 -17.48 11.21 -9.47
C PHE A 54 -16.85 11.68 -10.79
N LYS A 55 -16.03 10.85 -11.45
CA LYS A 55 -15.44 11.16 -12.76
C LYS A 55 -16.51 11.35 -13.83
N GLY A 56 -17.51 10.47 -13.88
CA GLY A 56 -18.63 10.59 -14.80
C GLY A 56 -19.45 11.87 -14.59
N GLY A 57 -19.65 12.28 -13.33
CA GLY A 57 -20.28 13.57 -13.01
C GLY A 57 -19.45 14.76 -13.50
N MET A 58 -18.15 14.76 -13.23
CA MET A 58 -17.26 15.84 -13.68
C MET A 58 -17.19 15.95 -15.21
N GLU A 59 -17.15 14.84 -15.94
CA GLU A 59 -17.19 14.87 -17.40
C GLU A 59 -18.49 15.45 -17.97
N ARG A 60 -19.63 15.19 -17.32
CA ARG A 60 -20.94 15.73 -17.72
C ARG A 60 -21.03 17.23 -17.48
N VAL A 61 -20.50 17.72 -16.37
CA VAL A 61 -20.36 19.16 -16.10
C VAL A 61 -19.46 19.83 -17.14
N LEU A 62 -18.31 19.22 -17.45
CA LEU A 62 -17.40 19.73 -18.48
C LEU A 62 -18.04 19.80 -19.88
N LYS A 63 -19.00 18.91 -20.15
CA LYS A 63 -19.79 18.88 -21.40
C LYS A 63 -20.96 19.88 -21.40
N GLY A 64 -21.12 20.70 -20.37
CA GLY A 64 -22.11 21.77 -20.30
C GLY A 64 -23.46 21.37 -19.70
N GLU A 65 -23.55 20.20 -19.06
CA GLU A 65 -24.76 19.76 -18.37
C GLU A 65 -24.96 20.54 -17.06
N ASP A 66 -26.21 20.77 -16.66
CA ASP A 66 -26.54 21.60 -15.48
C ASP A 66 -25.92 21.00 -14.21
N LEU A 67 -25.03 21.77 -13.58
CA LEU A 67 -24.35 21.47 -12.33
C LEU A 67 -25.30 20.96 -11.24
N ARG A 68 -26.49 21.56 -11.11
CA ARG A 68 -27.45 21.15 -10.06
C ARG A 68 -27.99 19.77 -10.30
N LYS A 69 -28.30 19.46 -11.57
CA LYS A 69 -28.80 18.15 -11.99
C LYS A 69 -27.73 17.08 -11.81
N VAL A 70 -26.50 17.37 -12.25
CA VAL A 70 -25.37 16.44 -12.11
C VAL A 70 -25.07 16.17 -10.64
N VAL A 71 -25.00 17.21 -9.79
CA VAL A 71 -24.76 17.03 -8.35
C VAL A 71 -25.85 16.19 -7.69
N ALA A 72 -27.13 16.44 -8.01
CA ALA A 72 -28.24 15.66 -7.46
C ALA A 72 -28.20 14.18 -7.89
N GLU A 73 -27.95 13.91 -9.17
CA GLU A 73 -27.83 12.54 -9.70
C GLU A 73 -26.61 11.81 -9.15
N THR A 74 -25.47 12.50 -9.02
CA THR A 74 -24.25 11.96 -8.42
C THR A 74 -24.49 11.62 -6.95
N LEU A 75 -25.08 12.52 -6.15
CA LEU A 75 -25.38 12.25 -4.73
C LEU A 75 -26.37 11.10 -4.56
N PHE A 76 -27.41 11.04 -5.38
CA PHE A 76 -28.38 9.95 -5.33
C PHE A 76 -27.73 8.61 -5.67
N THR A 77 -26.89 8.59 -6.70
CA THR A 77 -26.16 7.39 -7.12
C THR A 77 -25.18 6.94 -6.04
N LEU A 78 -24.45 7.87 -5.41
CA LEU A 78 -23.54 7.62 -4.29
C LEU A 78 -24.27 7.07 -3.05
N LEU A 79 -25.49 7.53 -2.79
CA LEU A 79 -26.32 7.01 -1.71
C LEU A 79 -26.71 5.55 -1.98
N VAL A 80 -27.17 5.25 -3.20
CA VAL A 80 -27.57 3.90 -3.61
C VAL A 80 -26.38 2.95 -3.66
N THR A 81 -25.23 3.38 -4.21
CA THR A 81 -24.01 2.57 -4.22
C THR A 81 -23.42 2.41 -2.83
N GLY A 82 -23.49 3.41 -1.96
CA GLY A 82 -23.04 3.30 -0.57
C GLY A 82 -23.85 2.30 0.26
N ILE A 83 -25.17 2.25 0.06
CA ILE A 83 -26.02 1.22 0.67
C ILE A 83 -25.69 -0.17 0.09
N GLY A 84 -25.52 -0.27 -1.24
CA GLY A 84 -25.15 -1.52 -1.89
C GLY A 84 -23.78 -2.07 -1.48
N ALA A 85 -22.80 -1.20 -1.26
CA ALA A 85 -21.44 -1.59 -0.89
C ALA A 85 -21.35 -2.07 0.58
N GLN A 86 -22.12 -1.48 1.49
CA GLN A 86 -22.25 -1.98 2.87
C GLN A 86 -22.89 -3.38 2.93
N LEU A 87 -23.73 -3.73 1.95
CA LEU A 87 -24.31 -5.07 1.82
C LEU A 87 -23.34 -6.09 1.17
N ALA A 88 -22.37 -5.62 0.37
CA ALA A 88 -21.43 -6.48 -0.35
C ALA A 88 -20.25 -6.97 0.51
N ARG A 89 -19.69 -6.11 1.38
CA ARG A 89 -18.67 -6.49 2.37
C ARG A 89 -18.81 -5.61 3.62
N PRO A 90 -18.93 -6.19 4.84
CA PRO A 90 -19.01 -5.42 6.07
C PRO A 90 -17.78 -4.52 6.28
N LEU A 91 -18.01 -3.24 6.58
CA LEU A 91 -16.94 -2.25 6.83
C LEU A 91 -15.89 -2.70 7.87
N PRO A 92 -16.24 -3.41 8.97
CA PRO A 92 -15.25 -3.91 9.92
C PRO A 92 -14.21 -4.84 9.29
N ILE A 93 -14.59 -5.68 8.32
CA ILE A 93 -13.67 -6.60 7.64
C ILE A 93 -12.64 -5.82 6.81
N VAL A 94 -13.09 -4.75 6.16
CA VAL A 94 -12.25 -3.87 5.34
C VAL A 94 -11.25 -3.11 6.23
N ILE A 95 -11.70 -2.65 7.39
CA ILE A 95 -10.84 -2.03 8.41
C ILE A 95 -9.77 -3.03 8.86
N ASP A 96 -10.14 -4.28 9.12
CA ASP A 96 -9.20 -5.32 9.53
C ASP A 96 -8.15 -5.61 8.44
N HIS A 97 -8.54 -5.59 7.16
CA HIS A 97 -7.57 -5.75 6.07
C HIS A 97 -6.58 -4.58 6.01
N VAL A 98 -7.02 -3.33 6.21
CA VAL A 98 -6.10 -2.17 6.30
C VAL A 98 -5.19 -2.30 7.53
N ASN A 99 -5.70 -2.78 8.67
CA ASN A 99 -4.90 -3.07 9.85
C ASN A 99 -3.84 -4.16 9.60
N ASN A 100 -4.17 -5.19 8.81
CA ASN A 100 -3.23 -6.23 8.41
C ASN A 100 -2.09 -5.66 7.54
N VAL A 101 -2.40 -4.72 6.64
CA VAL A 101 -1.38 -3.98 5.88
C VAL A 101 -0.47 -3.21 6.83
N ASN A 102 -1.04 -2.42 7.75
CA ASN A 102 -0.25 -1.65 8.73
C ASN A 102 0.63 -2.54 9.61
N SER A 103 0.10 -3.69 10.03
CA SER A 103 0.85 -4.71 10.78
C SER A 103 2.04 -5.19 9.95
N PHE A 104 1.83 -5.59 8.69
CA PHE A 104 2.88 -6.05 7.79
C PHE A 104 3.96 -4.99 7.54
N LEU A 105 3.56 -3.75 7.28
CA LEU A 105 4.49 -2.64 7.08
C LEU A 105 5.38 -2.43 8.30
N ASN A 106 4.80 -2.41 9.50
CA ASN A 106 5.55 -2.17 10.73
C ASN A 106 6.37 -3.37 11.19
N SER A 107 5.85 -4.58 11.05
CA SER A 107 6.48 -5.79 11.59
C SER A 107 7.55 -6.37 10.68
N VAL A 108 7.47 -6.13 9.37
CA VAL A 108 8.37 -6.69 8.37
C VAL A 108 9.13 -5.58 7.65
N ILE A 109 8.44 -4.74 6.88
CA ILE A 109 9.10 -3.81 5.94
C ILE A 109 9.93 -2.76 6.68
N ASN A 110 9.35 -2.08 7.66
CA ASN A 110 10.04 -1.03 8.41
C ASN A 110 11.18 -1.59 9.27
N LYS A 111 11.10 -2.85 9.71
CA LYS A 111 12.23 -3.54 10.36
C LYS A 111 13.37 -3.81 9.38
N ILE A 112 13.06 -4.31 8.18
CA ILE A 112 14.06 -4.50 7.12
C ILE A 112 14.75 -3.16 6.81
N VAL A 113 13.97 -2.09 6.64
CA VAL A 113 14.48 -0.74 6.38
C VAL A 113 15.39 -0.25 7.52
N GLU A 114 15.00 -0.49 8.78
CA GLU A 114 15.81 -0.13 9.94
C GLU A 114 17.13 -0.90 10.00
N GLU A 115 17.10 -2.22 9.77
CA GLU A 115 18.30 -3.06 9.75
C GLU A 115 19.26 -2.65 8.63
N LEU A 116 18.73 -2.33 7.43
CA LEU A 116 19.52 -1.80 6.32
C LEU A 116 20.14 -0.43 6.66
N ARG A 117 19.37 0.45 7.30
CA ARG A 117 19.84 1.78 7.72
C ARG A 117 20.99 1.68 8.72
N ASN A 118 20.93 0.73 9.65
CA ASN A 118 21.99 0.50 10.62
C ASN A 118 23.32 0.09 9.96
N GLU A 119 23.25 -0.54 8.78
CA GLU A 119 24.41 -0.89 7.95
C GLU A 119 24.80 0.20 6.92
N GLY A 120 24.15 1.37 6.99
CA GLY A 120 24.42 2.51 6.11
C GLY A 120 23.73 2.46 4.75
N ILE A 121 22.70 1.61 4.58
CA ILE A 121 21.83 1.56 3.40
C ILE A 121 20.54 2.29 3.74
N TYR A 122 20.39 3.53 3.25
CA TYR A 122 19.28 4.39 3.64
C TYR A 122 18.07 4.21 2.72
N LEU A 123 16.99 3.69 3.30
CA LEU A 123 15.65 3.68 2.70
C LEU A 123 14.69 4.45 3.61
N HIS A 124 13.70 5.12 3.01
CA HIS A 124 12.65 5.76 3.79
C HIS A 124 11.65 4.72 4.30
N PRO A 125 11.31 4.73 5.61
CA PRO A 125 10.28 3.85 6.14
C PRO A 125 8.92 4.19 5.50
N ILE A 126 8.09 3.16 5.32
CA ILE A 126 6.75 3.34 4.78
C ILE A 126 5.83 3.72 5.94
N GLU A 127 5.22 4.89 5.83
CA GLU A 127 4.22 5.33 6.79
C GLU A 127 2.97 4.43 6.73
N PRO A 128 2.40 4.08 7.89
CA PRO A 128 1.16 3.33 7.94
C PRO A 128 -0.01 4.16 7.43
N VAL A 129 -1.04 3.48 6.94
CA VAL A 129 -2.30 4.09 6.52
C VAL A 129 -3.05 4.57 7.75
N SER A 130 -3.40 5.85 7.78
CA SER A 130 -4.17 6.44 8.88
C SER A 130 -5.67 6.39 8.57
N LEU A 131 -6.44 5.77 9.46
CA LEU A 131 -7.90 5.79 9.44
C LEU A 131 -8.42 6.56 10.66
N PRO A 132 -9.48 7.37 10.52
CA PRO A 132 -10.12 8.02 11.66
C PRO A 132 -10.77 6.98 12.59
N THR A 133 -10.99 7.33 13.87
CA THR A 133 -11.52 6.41 14.90
C THR A 133 -12.88 5.80 14.54
N SER A 134 -13.69 6.52 13.77
CA SER A 134 -14.92 6.02 13.17
C SER A 134 -14.85 6.22 11.64
N PRO A 135 -14.31 5.26 10.88
CA PRO A 135 -14.18 5.37 9.44
C PRO A 135 -15.55 5.37 8.76
N ASP A 136 -15.82 6.41 7.98
CA ASP A 136 -16.92 6.39 7.02
C ASP A 136 -16.46 5.76 5.70
N VAL A 137 -17.41 5.51 4.79
CA VAL A 137 -17.14 4.88 3.49
C VAL A 137 -16.11 5.67 2.68
N ALA A 138 -16.15 7.00 2.74
CA ALA A 138 -15.22 7.87 2.03
C ALA A 138 -13.78 7.78 2.59
N SER A 139 -13.63 7.78 3.92
CA SER A 139 -12.34 7.61 4.58
C SER A 139 -11.76 6.22 4.30
N LEU A 140 -12.59 5.18 4.30
CA LEU A 140 -12.17 3.83 3.93
C LEU A 140 -11.75 3.74 2.47
N ALA A 141 -12.46 4.40 1.56
CA ALA A 141 -12.08 4.40 0.16
C ALA A 141 -10.70 5.03 -0.08
N ASN A 142 -10.44 6.17 0.57
CA ASN A 142 -9.13 6.80 0.56
C ASN A 142 -8.05 5.92 1.22
N GLY A 143 -8.37 5.31 2.37
CA GLY A 143 -7.47 4.42 3.08
C GLY A 143 -7.11 3.17 2.28
N LEU A 144 -8.06 2.59 1.54
CA LEU A 144 -7.81 1.45 0.65
C LEU A 144 -6.89 1.81 -0.52
N ARG A 145 -7.11 2.97 -1.13
CA ARG A 145 -6.21 3.49 -2.18
C ARG A 145 -4.79 3.69 -1.64
N GLU A 146 -4.68 4.26 -0.45
CA GLU A 146 -3.38 4.44 0.19
C GLU A 146 -2.73 3.11 0.55
N ALA A 147 -3.50 2.15 1.09
CA ALA A 147 -3.04 0.80 1.39
C ALA A 147 -2.50 0.08 0.14
N LEU A 148 -3.15 0.22 -1.02
CA LEU A 148 -2.62 -0.30 -2.29
C LEU A 148 -1.26 0.29 -2.62
N ASN A 149 -1.14 1.62 -2.57
CA ASN A 149 0.13 2.31 -2.85
C ASN A 149 1.22 1.88 -1.86
N ARG A 150 0.90 1.76 -0.56
CA ARG A 150 1.86 1.31 0.46
C ARG A 150 2.31 -0.14 0.22
N MET A 151 1.39 -1.02 -0.17
CA MET A 151 1.70 -2.40 -0.52
C MET A 151 2.55 -2.52 -1.78
N ASP A 152 2.29 -1.71 -2.81
CA ASP A 152 3.12 -1.66 -4.02
C ASP A 152 4.55 -1.21 -3.70
N MET A 153 4.71 -0.20 -2.85
CA MET A 153 6.03 0.21 -2.35
C MET A 153 6.72 -0.91 -1.56
N ALA A 154 6.01 -1.57 -0.65
CA ALA A 154 6.55 -2.69 0.12
C ALA A 154 7.04 -3.83 -0.80
N ILE A 155 6.22 -4.23 -1.77
CA ILE A 155 6.58 -5.25 -2.77
C ILE A 155 7.80 -4.80 -3.58
N GLY A 156 7.87 -3.52 -3.97
CA GLY A 156 9.02 -2.94 -4.64
C GLY A 156 10.32 -3.08 -3.85
N ILE A 157 10.29 -2.78 -2.54
CA ILE A 157 11.44 -2.97 -1.64
C ILE A 157 11.84 -4.45 -1.58
N LEU A 158 10.88 -5.35 -1.39
CA LEU A 158 11.16 -6.78 -1.31
C LEU A 158 11.80 -7.32 -2.61
N LYS A 159 11.24 -6.96 -3.77
CA LYS A 159 11.79 -7.35 -5.08
C LYS A 159 13.18 -6.75 -5.29
N GLY A 160 13.37 -5.48 -4.95
CA GLY A 160 14.67 -4.81 -5.05
C GLY A 160 15.76 -5.50 -4.22
N LEU A 161 15.42 -5.99 -3.02
CA LEU A 161 16.37 -6.76 -2.19
C LEU A 161 16.71 -8.12 -2.80
N ILE A 162 15.71 -8.82 -3.33
CA ILE A 162 15.90 -10.11 -4.01
C ILE A 162 16.80 -9.94 -5.23
N ASP A 163 16.55 -8.93 -6.05
CA ASP A 163 17.31 -8.68 -7.27
C ASP A 163 18.75 -8.24 -6.94
N ALA A 164 18.92 -7.33 -5.97
CA ALA A 164 20.23 -6.91 -5.50
C ALA A 164 21.08 -8.07 -4.93
N SER A 165 20.44 -9.09 -4.36
CA SER A 165 21.15 -10.28 -3.88
C SER A 165 21.70 -11.18 -5.00
N LYS A 166 21.15 -11.05 -6.22
CA LYS A 166 21.49 -11.87 -7.40
C LYS A 166 22.52 -11.19 -8.31
N GLU A 167 22.59 -9.86 -8.33
CA GLU A 167 23.54 -9.10 -9.16
C GLU A 167 25.01 -9.23 -8.71
N ASP A 168 25.25 -9.78 -7.52
CA ASP A 168 26.57 -9.97 -6.92
C ASP A 168 27.10 -11.43 -6.98
N CYS A 169 26.50 -12.29 -7.83
CA CYS A 169 26.94 -13.66 -8.12
C CYS A 169 27.69 -13.77 -9.46
#